data_AF-A0A384JZT3-F1
#
_entry.id   AF-A0A384JZT3-F1
#
_cell.length_a   1.000
_cell.length_b   1.000
_cell.length_c   1.000
_cell.angle_alpha   90.00
_cell.angle_beta   90.00
_cell.angle_gamma   90.00
#
_symmetry.space_group_name_H-M   'P 1'
#
loop_
_entity.id
_entity.type
_entity.pdbx_description
1 polymer ?
#
loop_
_entity_poly.entity_id
_entity_poly.type
_entity_poly.pdbx_seq_one_letter_code
_entity_poly.pdbx_strand_id
1 'polypeptide(L)'
;MEKYLMIFDPKGSKEASIDDAGNPVYQIWKIHDKWNREDGLSSLYEVQFWEEIKERLEATFSPAESRPPISETQLSTSFYPMGNDTEDQSAEEQVVGFEYDLDGSEYDDEYKEILNKFDRVTFQATIDSIHKKSGEELEAMTEQAIAKLRQEENSPMADANDGEHVENPGMILDAYSNRLVEAHSIGLKELVDAALDLKGLPCDKWVNKRREDGNLDVMKLELLFMSSCIHPDVLKHLVRGDLPKAYSDPSITSMRVHMISMMEGNKREKRIFIYIHYLVNAIGVSPSPSQLENVLKTADIYIRGFGKPNDQASYRISKKIDEMIGNHKAEPDGKRRYIKGDTQYKVINEWISLVRGRIEFDKLNNRWNEPLTRPISEVGFASSLQRLDQHRKHVSSNYIMNLIEAIFALEGGVYRNRQYIVFNCIEPCHGTFGEILCSRYAQAYSTHGGGFSHFVAGVSVANSYKHEEQNWSLAKEDLLKTNWFKPIIKEETMKLREEISMISRLYTSAQDQDEELEEMIETMESLDCLKEELSVSDERLEEMADEYTNLMDPMLEFLALVESGDLDDWVV
;
A
#
# COMPACT_ATOMS: atom_id res chain seq x y z
N MET A 1 -13.62 -33.53 17.34
CA MET A 1 -13.74 -32.90 16.00
C MET A 1 -12.75 -33.63 15.10
N GLU A 2 -13.24 -34.61 14.35
CA GLU A 2 -12.43 -35.37 13.40
C GLU A 2 -12.01 -34.45 12.25
N LYS A 3 -10.72 -34.41 11.93
CA LYS A 3 -10.20 -33.65 10.79
C LYS A 3 -10.29 -34.56 9.56
N TYR A 4 -11.25 -34.29 8.68
CA TYR A 4 -11.27 -34.91 7.37
C TYR A 4 -10.19 -34.27 6.49
N LEU A 5 -9.21 -35.08 6.09
CA LEU A 5 -8.26 -34.74 5.04
C LEU A 5 -8.89 -35.16 3.71
N MET A 6 -9.36 -34.19 2.93
CA MET A 6 -9.77 -34.46 1.54
C MET A 6 -8.64 -34.02 0.60
N ILE A 7 -8.19 -34.96 -0.24
CA ILE A 7 -7.19 -34.76 -1.29
C ILE A 7 -7.95 -34.78 -2.61
N PHE A 8 -7.77 -33.76 -3.44
CA PHE A 8 -8.40 -33.68 -4.76
C PHE A 8 -7.34 -33.61 -5.86
N ASP A 9 -7.65 -34.25 -7.00
CA ASP A 9 -6.88 -34.19 -8.23
C ASP A 9 -7.18 -32.88 -8.98
N PRO A 10 -6.20 -32.18 -9.57
CA PRO A 10 -6.36 -30.82 -10.11
C PRO A 10 -7.14 -30.75 -11.45
N LYS A 11 -8.01 -31.72 -11.75
CA LYS A 11 -8.84 -31.75 -12.96
C LYS A 11 -10.31 -32.12 -12.66
N GLY A 12 -11.14 -31.13 -12.30
CA GLY A 12 -12.62 -31.17 -12.34
C GLY A 12 -13.32 -30.60 -11.07
N SER A 13 -14.55 -30.03 -11.10
CA SER A 13 -15.54 -29.77 -12.15
C SER A 13 -16.23 -28.38 -11.96
N LYS A 14 -16.77 -27.82 -13.06
CA LYS A 14 -17.56 -26.57 -13.13
C LYS A 14 -19.06 -26.80 -12.86
N GLU A 15 -19.46 -27.83 -12.13
CA GLU A 15 -20.88 -28.16 -11.93
C GLU A 15 -21.40 -27.74 -10.56
N ALA A 16 -22.60 -27.17 -10.52
CA ALA A 16 -23.27 -26.76 -9.29
C ALA A 16 -23.66 -27.98 -8.45
N SER A 17 -23.37 -27.94 -7.15
CA SER A 17 -23.99 -28.82 -6.14
C SER A 17 -25.45 -28.44 -5.94
N ILE A 18 -26.31 -29.34 -5.42
CA ILE A 18 -27.72 -29.03 -5.12
C ILE A 18 -27.93 -29.11 -3.62
N ASP A 19 -28.53 -28.08 -3.01
CA ASP A 19 -28.87 -28.07 -1.57
C ASP A 19 -30.06 -28.99 -1.22
N ASP A 20 -30.34 -29.16 0.07
CA ASP A 20 -31.47 -29.97 0.57
C ASP A 20 -32.84 -29.47 0.09
N ALA A 21 -32.92 -28.25 -0.46
CA ALA A 21 -34.12 -27.65 -1.00
C ALA A 21 -34.20 -27.71 -2.54
N GLY A 22 -33.22 -28.32 -3.22
CA GLY A 22 -33.18 -28.49 -4.66
C GLY A 22 -32.54 -27.32 -5.44
N ASN A 23 -31.89 -26.37 -4.76
CA ASN A 23 -31.28 -25.21 -5.43
C ASN A 23 -29.83 -25.47 -5.85
N PRO A 24 -29.40 -25.00 -7.03
CA PRO A 24 -28.00 -25.07 -7.44
C PRO A 24 -27.13 -24.10 -6.61
N VAL A 25 -26.18 -24.66 -5.87
CA VAL A 25 -25.14 -24.00 -5.09
C VAL A 25 -23.82 -24.12 -5.84
N TYR A 26 -23.20 -22.97 -6.11
CA TYR A 26 -21.88 -22.88 -6.75
C TYR A 26 -20.83 -22.66 -5.67
N GLN A 27 -19.85 -23.55 -5.58
CA GLN A 27 -18.74 -23.42 -4.64
C GLN A 27 -17.62 -22.60 -5.29
N ILE A 28 -17.36 -21.40 -4.77
CA ILE A 28 -16.24 -20.56 -5.21
C ILE A 28 -15.09 -20.76 -4.22
N TRP A 29 -13.94 -21.17 -4.75
CA TRP A 29 -12.73 -21.37 -3.96
C TRP A 29 -11.84 -20.14 -4.09
N LYS A 30 -11.45 -19.53 -2.97
CA LYS A 30 -10.40 -18.51 -2.95
C LYS A 30 -9.15 -19.10 -2.31
N ILE A 31 -8.09 -19.25 -3.11
CA ILE A 31 -6.78 -19.71 -2.64
C ILE A 31 -6.05 -18.49 -2.09
N HIS A 32 -5.75 -18.51 -0.80
CA HIS A 32 -5.14 -17.37 -0.11
C HIS A 32 -3.63 -17.47 0.00
N ASP A 33 -3.10 -18.69 0.12
CA ASP A 33 -1.67 -18.90 0.23
C ASP A 33 -1.28 -20.27 -0.29
N LYS A 34 -0.10 -20.35 -0.92
CA LYS A 34 0.48 -21.58 -1.44
C LYS A 34 1.81 -21.84 -0.75
N TRP A 35 1.89 -22.94 -0.02
CA TRP A 35 3.08 -23.36 0.69
C TRP A 35 3.67 -24.56 -0.02
N ASN A 36 4.85 -24.39 -0.63
CA ASN A 36 5.57 -25.53 -1.17
C ASN A 36 6.17 -26.35 -0.02
N ARG A 37 5.94 -27.66 -0.03
CA ARG A 37 6.57 -28.56 0.94
C ARG A 37 8.05 -28.72 0.62
N GLU A 38 8.83 -29.13 1.62
CA GLU A 38 10.28 -29.34 1.52
C GLU A 38 10.68 -30.39 0.47
N ASP A 39 9.73 -31.23 0.03
CA ASP A 39 9.94 -32.20 -1.04
C ASP A 39 9.97 -31.59 -2.45
N GLY A 40 9.60 -30.31 -2.61
CA GLY A 40 9.58 -29.59 -3.89
C GLY A 40 8.57 -30.12 -4.91
N LEU A 41 7.80 -31.16 -4.58
CA LEU A 41 6.89 -31.87 -5.48
C LEU A 41 5.43 -31.69 -5.09
N SER A 42 5.15 -31.23 -3.88
CA SER A 42 3.78 -31.00 -3.41
C SER A 42 3.58 -29.62 -2.79
N SER A 43 2.41 -29.04 -3.03
CA SER A 43 2.01 -27.76 -2.46
C SER A 43 0.81 -27.93 -1.53
N LEU A 44 0.84 -27.24 -0.40
CA LEU A 44 -0.28 -27.08 0.50
C LEU A 44 -0.97 -25.76 0.17
N TYR A 45 -2.30 -25.79 0.04
CA TYR A 45 -3.10 -24.60 -0.21
C TYR A 45 -3.91 -24.29 1.04
N GLU A 46 -3.91 -23.02 1.45
CA GLU A 46 -4.92 -22.51 2.37
C GLU A 46 -6.10 -22.00 1.53
N VAL A 47 -7.25 -22.68 1.68
CA VAL A 47 -8.46 -22.38 0.93
C VAL A 47 -9.57 -22.04 1.92
N GLN A 48 -10.21 -20.89 1.73
CA GLN A 48 -11.42 -20.54 2.45
C GLN A 48 -12.66 -20.87 1.61
N PHE A 49 -13.67 -21.40 2.28
CA PHE A 49 -14.96 -21.75 1.72
C PHE A 49 -15.92 -20.57 1.78
N TRP A 50 -16.67 -20.34 0.72
CA TRP A 50 -17.79 -19.38 0.67
C TRP A 50 -19.03 -20.12 0.17
N GLU A 51 -20.10 -20.07 0.96
CA GLU A 51 -21.45 -20.52 0.56
C GLU A 51 -22.28 -19.26 0.29
N GLU A 52 -22.67 -19.03 -0.96
CA GLU A 52 -23.62 -17.95 -1.30
C GLU A 52 -25.03 -18.54 -1.29
N ILE A 53 -25.88 -18.14 -0.33
CA ILE A 53 -27.32 -18.41 -0.37
C ILE A 53 -27.97 -17.31 -1.21
N LYS A 54 -28.53 -17.67 -2.37
CA LYS A 54 -29.26 -16.75 -3.24
C LYS A 54 -30.65 -16.42 -2.65
N GLU A 55 -30.97 -15.13 -2.58
CA GLU A 55 -32.27 -14.61 -2.17
C GLU A 55 -33.44 -15.14 -3.01
N ARG A 56 -34.59 -15.36 -2.35
CA ARG A 56 -35.89 -15.75 -2.93
C ARG A 56 -36.53 -14.57 -3.68
N LEU A 57 -36.91 -14.83 -4.94
CA LEU A 57 -37.85 -14.08 -5.79
C LEU A 57 -38.77 -15.18 -6.39
N GLU A 58 -40.12 -15.22 -6.36
CA GLU A 58 -41.22 -14.23 -6.33
C GLU A 58 -42.59 -14.92 -6.00
N ALA A 59 -43.65 -14.11 -5.77
CA ALA A 59 -45.10 -14.33 -6.05
C ALA A 59 -45.91 -15.28 -5.11
N THR A 60 -47.17 -15.05 -4.65
CA THR A 60 -48.32 -14.26 -5.15
C THR A 60 -49.50 -14.17 -4.12
N PHE A 61 -50.29 -13.08 -4.18
CA PHE A 61 -51.73 -12.87 -3.79
C PHE A 61 -52.26 -12.87 -2.32
N SER A 62 -53.05 -11.81 -2.01
CA SER A 62 -53.90 -11.46 -0.82
C SER A 62 -55.20 -12.32 -0.70
N PRO A 63 -56.13 -12.20 0.31
CA PRO A 63 -56.39 -11.09 1.25
C PRO A 63 -56.81 -11.41 2.72
N ALA A 64 -56.74 -10.34 3.55
CA ALA A 64 -57.53 -9.94 4.72
C ALA A 64 -58.17 -10.98 5.69
N GLU A 65 -57.97 -10.79 7.01
CA GLU A 65 -59.07 -10.72 8.00
C GLU A 65 -58.65 -10.25 9.42
N SER A 66 -59.40 -9.25 9.91
CA SER A 66 -59.85 -8.92 11.28
C SER A 66 -59.00 -9.13 12.57
N ARG A 67 -58.74 -8.00 13.24
CA ARG A 67 -58.73 -7.70 14.71
C ARG A 67 -59.58 -8.65 15.61
N PRO A 68 -59.32 -8.79 16.95
CA PRO A 68 -59.32 -7.67 17.92
C PRO A 68 -58.36 -7.76 19.15
N PRO A 69 -58.32 -6.67 19.99
CA PRO A 69 -57.33 -6.44 21.07
C PRO A 69 -57.90 -6.79 22.47
N ILE A 70 -57.30 -6.24 23.56
CA ILE A 70 -57.72 -6.17 25.00
C ILE A 70 -56.67 -6.89 25.90
N SER A 71 -56.17 -6.41 27.05
CA SER A 71 -56.35 -5.20 27.87
C SER A 71 -55.26 -5.12 28.96
N GLU A 72 -54.96 -3.91 29.42
CA GLU A 72 -54.37 -3.59 30.73
C GLU A 72 -55.21 -4.14 31.90
N THR A 73 -54.58 -4.49 33.04
CA THR A 73 -54.86 -3.83 34.34
C THR A 73 -54.03 -4.39 35.52
N GLN A 74 -53.57 -3.43 36.32
CA GLN A 74 -53.44 -3.39 37.81
C GLN A 74 -52.31 -4.19 38.51
N LEU A 75 -51.31 -3.52 39.10
CA LEU A 75 -51.28 -2.71 40.36
C LEU A 75 -51.33 -3.53 41.66
N SER A 76 -50.26 -3.45 42.46
CA SER A 76 -50.26 -3.36 43.94
C SER A 76 -48.84 -3.63 44.49
N THR A 77 -47.98 -2.64 44.75
CA THR A 77 -47.74 -1.93 46.03
C THR A 77 -47.57 -2.76 47.31
N SER A 78 -46.36 -2.73 47.91
CA SER A 78 -46.13 -2.44 49.35
C SER A 78 -44.63 -2.14 49.58
N PHE A 79 -44.24 -0.87 49.78
CA PHE A 79 -43.99 -0.19 51.06
C PHE A 79 -42.66 -0.53 51.78
N TYR A 80 -41.73 0.42 51.59
CA TYR A 80 -40.53 0.91 52.33
C TYR A 80 -40.65 0.94 53.88
N PRO A 81 -39.58 1.20 54.71
CA PRO A 81 -38.67 2.35 54.48
C PRO A 81 -37.25 2.44 55.12
N MET A 82 -36.56 3.51 54.68
CA MET A 82 -35.54 4.38 55.32
C MET A 82 -34.04 3.97 55.28
N GLY A 83 -33.11 4.82 54.82
CA GLY A 83 -33.29 6.22 54.37
C GLY A 83 -32.06 6.93 53.77
N ASN A 84 -32.32 8.22 53.48
CA ASN A 84 -31.47 9.38 53.12
C ASN A 84 -31.24 9.68 51.61
N ASP A 85 -32.27 10.17 50.90
CA ASP A 85 -32.65 11.60 50.69
C ASP A 85 -31.56 12.69 50.91
N THR A 86 -31.46 13.80 50.17
CA THR A 86 -31.80 14.28 48.80
C THR A 86 -31.49 15.78 48.76
N GLU A 87 -31.21 16.31 47.56
CA GLU A 87 -31.57 17.65 46.99
C GLU A 87 -30.75 17.74 45.69
N ASP A 88 -31.22 17.48 44.47
CA ASP A 88 -32.44 17.82 43.71
C ASP A 88 -32.55 19.29 43.28
N GLN A 89 -32.47 19.52 41.97
CA GLN A 89 -33.57 20.13 41.20
C GLN A 89 -33.32 20.09 39.68
N SER A 90 -34.44 19.90 39.00
CA SER A 90 -34.71 19.50 37.62
C SER A 90 -34.93 20.67 36.65
N ALA A 91 -34.96 20.35 35.35
CA ALA A 91 -35.91 20.93 34.39
C ALA A 91 -36.08 19.97 33.20
N GLU A 92 -37.28 19.41 33.07
CA GLU A 92 -37.80 18.73 31.87
C GLU A 92 -38.47 19.72 30.91
N GLU A 93 -38.74 19.23 29.70
CA GLU A 93 -39.77 19.61 28.71
C GLU A 93 -39.29 20.36 27.44
N GLN A 94 -39.18 19.62 26.33
CA GLN A 94 -40.18 19.63 25.24
C GLN A 94 -39.69 18.84 24.01
N VAL A 95 -40.46 17.81 23.67
CA VAL A 95 -40.37 17.03 22.45
C VAL A 95 -41.01 17.85 21.32
N VAL A 96 -40.23 18.16 20.28
CA VAL A 96 -40.74 18.60 18.97
C VAL A 96 -40.35 17.52 17.98
N GLY A 97 -41.35 16.80 17.46
CA GLY A 97 -41.17 15.85 16.37
C GLY A 97 -40.85 16.58 15.08
N PHE A 98 -39.81 16.10 14.39
CA PHE A 98 -39.62 16.33 12.96
C PHE A 98 -39.75 14.99 12.26
N GLU A 99 -40.94 14.77 11.73
CA GLU A 99 -41.25 13.77 10.71
C GLU A 99 -40.59 14.26 9.41
N TYR A 100 -39.53 13.57 8.97
CA TYR A 100 -38.99 13.74 7.63
C TYR A 100 -39.49 12.57 6.79
N ASP A 101 -40.50 12.83 5.97
CA ASP A 101 -40.83 12.03 4.80
C ASP A 101 -39.62 12.01 3.87
N LEU A 102 -38.92 10.88 3.81
CA LEU A 102 -37.91 10.59 2.78
C LEU A 102 -38.60 9.83 1.65
N ASP A 103 -39.12 10.59 0.70
CA ASP A 103 -39.44 10.11 -0.64
C ASP A 103 -38.12 9.81 -1.36
N GLY A 104 -37.68 8.55 -1.29
CA GLY A 104 -36.36 8.08 -1.73
C GLY A 104 -36.42 7.03 -2.83
N SER A 105 -37.49 6.98 -3.64
CA SER A 105 -37.69 5.92 -4.64
C SER A 105 -37.09 6.21 -6.02
N GLU A 106 -36.33 7.29 -6.21
CA GLU A 106 -35.72 7.63 -7.52
C GLU A 106 -34.18 7.47 -7.57
N TYR A 107 -33.50 7.24 -6.43
CA TYR A 107 -32.03 7.17 -6.37
C TYR A 107 -31.45 5.74 -6.36
N ASP A 108 -32.30 4.71 -6.27
CA ASP A 108 -31.88 3.32 -6.14
C ASP A 108 -31.62 2.65 -7.51
N ASP A 109 -32.27 3.15 -8.56
CA ASP A 109 -32.18 2.56 -9.91
C ASP A 109 -30.89 2.97 -10.65
N GLU A 110 -30.38 4.19 -10.42
CA GLU A 110 -29.14 4.67 -11.04
C GLU A 110 -27.90 3.99 -10.43
N TYR A 111 -27.94 3.63 -9.13
CA TYR A 111 -26.89 2.86 -8.46
C TYR A 111 -26.91 1.37 -8.83
N LYS A 112 -28.11 0.78 -9.01
CA LYS A 112 -28.25 -0.56 -9.61
C LYS A 112 -27.76 -0.58 -11.05
N GLU A 113 -27.95 0.49 -11.82
CA GLU A 113 -27.44 0.59 -13.18
C GLU A 113 -25.90 0.74 -13.23
N ILE A 114 -25.28 1.44 -12.27
CA ILE A 114 -23.80 1.54 -12.14
C ILE A 114 -23.18 0.22 -11.66
N LEU A 115 -23.82 -0.50 -10.73
CA LEU A 115 -23.39 -1.84 -10.30
C LEU A 115 -23.63 -2.91 -11.38
N ASN A 116 -24.72 -2.81 -12.15
CA ASN A 116 -24.98 -3.68 -13.31
C ASN A 116 -24.10 -3.34 -14.52
N LYS A 117 -23.60 -2.11 -14.63
CA LYS A 117 -22.59 -1.68 -15.64
C LYS A 117 -21.15 -1.83 -15.17
N PHE A 118 -20.90 -2.07 -13.88
CA PHE A 118 -19.64 -2.60 -13.41
C PHE A 118 -19.60 -4.06 -13.84
N ASP A 119 -19.21 -4.24 -15.09
CA ASP A 119 -19.16 -5.55 -15.71
C ASP A 119 -18.06 -6.36 -15.03
N ARG A 120 -18.42 -7.01 -13.92
CA ARG A 120 -17.60 -7.96 -13.18
C ARG A 120 -17.11 -9.08 -14.09
N VAL A 121 -17.84 -9.41 -15.16
CA VAL A 121 -17.44 -10.39 -16.16
C VAL A 121 -16.36 -9.82 -17.07
N THR A 122 -16.44 -8.56 -17.51
CA THR A 122 -15.36 -7.90 -18.26
C THR A 122 -14.15 -7.58 -17.38
N PHE A 123 -14.34 -7.18 -16.13
CA PHE A 123 -13.27 -6.94 -15.16
C PHE A 123 -12.56 -8.26 -14.82
N GLN A 124 -13.31 -9.32 -14.52
CA GLN A 124 -12.76 -10.65 -14.30
C GLN A 124 -12.20 -11.25 -15.59
N ALA A 125 -12.78 -11.02 -16.77
CA ALA A 125 -12.21 -11.46 -18.06
C ALA A 125 -10.94 -10.69 -18.42
N THR A 126 -10.80 -9.44 -17.98
CA THR A 126 -9.57 -8.66 -18.12
C THR A 126 -8.49 -9.21 -17.18
N ILE A 127 -8.84 -9.49 -15.92
CA ILE A 127 -7.95 -10.16 -14.96
C ILE A 127 -7.57 -11.55 -15.47
N ASP A 128 -8.54 -12.37 -15.89
CA ASP A 128 -8.32 -13.70 -16.45
C ASP A 128 -7.57 -13.63 -17.79
N SER A 129 -7.69 -12.58 -18.61
CA SER A 129 -6.90 -12.36 -19.82
C SER A 129 -5.45 -12.00 -19.49
N ILE A 130 -5.21 -11.21 -18.44
CA ILE A 130 -3.88 -10.90 -17.91
C ILE A 130 -3.23 -12.17 -17.31
N HIS A 131 -4.01 -12.99 -16.61
CA HIS A 131 -3.56 -14.26 -16.04
C HIS A 131 -3.45 -15.40 -17.08
N LYS A 132 -4.24 -15.42 -18.16
CA LYS A 132 -4.18 -16.43 -19.22
C LYS A 132 -3.02 -16.19 -20.20
N LYS A 133 -2.51 -14.96 -20.26
CA LYS A 133 -1.26 -14.60 -20.96
C LYS A 133 -0.02 -14.73 -20.07
N SER A 134 -0.11 -15.34 -18.87
CA SER A 134 1.01 -15.39 -17.93
C SER A 134 1.92 -16.60 -18.13
N GLY A 135 3.21 -16.31 -18.26
CA GLY A 135 4.30 -17.25 -18.08
C GLY A 135 5.45 -16.88 -18.99
N GLU A 136 5.54 -17.58 -20.11
CA GLU A 136 6.75 -17.64 -20.92
C GLU A 136 6.89 -16.45 -21.91
N GLU A 137 5.78 -15.94 -22.47
CA GLU A 137 5.82 -14.81 -23.42
C GLU A 137 6.16 -13.47 -22.75
N LEU A 138 5.62 -13.21 -21.55
CA LEU A 138 5.91 -11.99 -20.81
C LEU A 138 7.35 -11.97 -20.28
N GLU A 139 7.89 -13.12 -19.89
CA GLU A 139 9.27 -13.27 -19.42
C GLU A 139 10.25 -13.14 -20.60
N ALA A 140 9.96 -13.75 -21.75
CA ALA A 140 10.76 -13.61 -22.97
C ALA A 140 10.78 -12.17 -23.53
N MET A 141 9.63 -11.49 -23.56
CA MET A 141 9.55 -10.08 -24.00
C MET A 141 10.25 -9.13 -23.03
N THR A 142 10.20 -9.41 -21.72
CA THR A 142 10.90 -8.61 -20.71
C THR A 142 12.41 -8.82 -20.79
N GLU A 143 12.89 -10.04 -21.02
CA GLU A 143 14.30 -10.32 -21.29
C GLU A 143 14.80 -9.65 -22.59
N GLN A 144 13.99 -9.65 -23.65
CA GLN A 144 14.31 -8.97 -24.91
C GLN A 144 14.34 -7.44 -24.77
N ALA A 145 13.42 -6.86 -24.00
CA ALA A 145 13.39 -5.43 -23.71
C ALA A 145 14.58 -5.01 -22.84
N ILE A 146 14.95 -5.82 -21.85
CA ILE A 146 16.16 -5.61 -21.02
C ILE A 146 17.43 -5.76 -21.86
N ALA A 147 17.48 -6.68 -22.83
CA ALA A 147 18.62 -6.85 -23.73
C ALA A 147 18.78 -5.67 -24.71
N LYS A 148 17.68 -5.10 -25.22
CA LYS A 148 17.71 -3.88 -26.06
C LYS A 148 18.15 -2.65 -25.27
N LEU A 149 17.69 -2.49 -24.03
CA LEU A 149 18.13 -1.40 -23.14
C LEU A 149 19.62 -1.48 -22.79
N ARG A 150 20.17 -2.69 -22.63
CA ARG A 150 21.61 -2.92 -22.38
C ARG A 150 22.51 -2.63 -23.58
N GLN A 151 21.99 -2.63 -24.81
CA GLN A 151 22.76 -2.24 -26.00
C GLN A 151 22.82 -0.72 -26.17
N GLU A 152 21.80 0.01 -25.72
CA GLU A 152 21.77 1.48 -25.75
C GLU A 152 22.54 2.14 -24.58
N GLU A 153 22.78 1.41 -23.47
CA GLU A 153 23.59 1.87 -22.33
C GLU A 153 25.12 1.82 -22.54
N ASN A 154 25.62 1.34 -23.69
CA ASN A 154 27.05 1.38 -24.02
C ASN A 154 27.51 2.76 -24.55
N SER A 155 27.09 3.83 -23.88
CA SER A 155 27.76 5.13 -23.92
C SER A 155 28.16 5.50 -22.48
N PRO A 156 29.45 5.77 -22.20
CA PRO A 156 29.96 5.79 -20.84
C PRO A 156 29.47 7.05 -20.10
N MET A 157 28.37 6.92 -19.37
CA MET A 157 28.07 7.77 -18.23
C MET A 157 28.91 7.26 -17.07
N ALA A 158 29.90 8.06 -16.69
CA ALA A 158 30.89 7.78 -15.68
C ALA A 158 30.28 7.19 -14.40
N ASP A 159 30.82 6.03 -13.99
CA ASP A 159 30.79 5.54 -12.62
C ASP A 159 31.24 6.66 -11.68
N ALA A 160 30.27 7.28 -11.01
CA ALA A 160 30.52 8.17 -9.88
C ALA A 160 30.35 7.36 -8.60
N ASN A 161 31.45 6.71 -8.21
CA ASN A 161 31.81 6.31 -6.85
C ASN A 161 30.86 5.36 -6.09
N ASP A 162 31.21 4.07 -6.16
CA ASP A 162 31.16 3.12 -5.03
C ASP A 162 32.09 3.55 -3.88
N GLY A 163 31.81 4.73 -3.32
CA GLY A 163 32.34 5.18 -2.04
C GLY A 163 31.23 5.05 -1.01
N GLU A 164 31.48 4.29 0.06
CA GLU A 164 30.62 4.12 1.23
C GLU A 164 30.45 5.46 1.99
N HIS A 165 29.83 6.45 1.35
CA HIS A 165 29.30 7.63 2.01
C HIS A 165 28.00 7.19 2.66
N VAL A 166 28.07 6.85 3.95
CA VAL A 166 26.88 6.69 4.78
C VAL A 166 26.11 8.01 4.71
N GLU A 167 25.07 8.06 3.87
CA GLU A 167 24.26 9.25 3.66
C GLU A 167 23.72 9.71 5.02
N ASN A 168 23.77 11.02 5.27
CA ASN A 168 23.32 11.57 6.54
C ASN A 168 21.81 11.28 6.73
N PRO A 169 21.37 10.77 7.91
CA PRO A 169 19.95 10.46 8.16
C PRO A 169 18.97 11.59 7.83
N GLY A 170 19.34 12.85 8.12
CA GLY A 170 18.52 14.02 7.81
C GLY A 170 18.40 14.31 6.30
N MET A 171 19.44 14.03 5.52
CA MET A 171 19.39 14.15 4.05
C MET A 171 18.39 13.17 3.47
N ILE A 172 18.46 11.90 3.89
CA ILE A 172 17.54 10.84 3.42
C ILE A 172 16.10 11.21 3.75
N LEU A 173 15.85 11.66 4.99
CA LEU A 173 14.52 12.05 5.46
C LEU A 173 13.91 13.19 4.63
N ASP A 174 14.68 14.24 4.35
CA ASP A 174 14.25 15.37 3.53
C ASP A 174 14.01 14.95 2.07
N ALA A 175 14.91 14.13 1.49
CA ALA A 175 14.74 13.60 0.13
C ALA A 175 13.47 12.76 0.00
N TYR A 176 13.21 11.86 0.96
CA TYR A 176 11.99 11.05 0.99
C TYR A 176 10.75 11.91 1.18
N SER A 177 10.85 12.96 2.00
CA SER A 177 9.75 13.91 2.21
C SER A 177 9.37 14.60 0.91
N ASN A 178 10.36 15.11 0.18
CA ASN A 178 10.15 15.80 -1.08
C ASN A 178 9.54 14.86 -2.13
N ARG A 179 10.08 13.64 -2.25
CA ARG A 179 9.56 12.61 -3.16
C ARG A 179 8.09 12.28 -2.89
N LEU A 180 7.71 12.08 -1.62
CA LEU A 180 6.32 11.77 -1.27
C LEU A 180 5.38 12.95 -1.53
N VAL A 181 5.81 14.19 -1.23
CA VAL A 181 5.00 15.40 -1.47
C VAL A 181 4.80 15.65 -2.96
N GLU A 182 5.84 15.48 -3.77
CA GLU A 182 5.78 15.58 -5.22
C GLU A 182 4.85 14.50 -5.79
N ALA A 183 5.03 13.23 -5.40
CA ALA A 183 4.20 12.14 -5.86
C ALA A 183 2.71 12.33 -5.51
N HIS A 184 2.39 12.77 -4.29
CA HIS A 184 1.02 13.11 -3.91
C HIS A 184 0.41 14.26 -4.73
N SER A 185 1.25 15.18 -5.25
CA SER A 185 0.76 16.25 -6.13
C SER A 185 0.38 15.76 -7.53
N ILE A 186 0.89 14.60 -7.94
CA ILE A 186 0.58 13.94 -9.21
C ILE A 186 -0.68 13.07 -9.05
N GLY A 187 -0.70 12.19 -8.04
CA GLY A 187 -1.81 11.27 -7.83
C GLY A 187 -1.59 10.28 -6.69
N LEU A 188 -2.64 9.53 -6.32
CA LEU A 188 -2.54 8.54 -5.26
C LEU A 188 -1.71 7.32 -5.69
N LYS A 189 -1.77 6.96 -6.97
CA LYS A 189 -0.96 5.88 -7.54
C LYS A 189 0.54 6.17 -7.37
N GLU A 190 0.97 7.35 -7.82
CA GLU A 190 2.36 7.80 -7.72
C GLU A 190 2.80 7.88 -6.27
N LEU A 191 1.92 8.33 -5.37
CA LEU A 191 2.20 8.36 -3.94
C LEU A 191 2.43 6.95 -3.37
N VAL A 192 1.61 5.96 -3.73
CA VAL A 192 1.79 4.56 -3.32
C VAL A 192 3.12 4.02 -3.85
N ASP A 193 3.42 4.25 -5.12
CA ASP A 193 4.67 3.81 -5.74
C ASP A 193 5.89 4.44 -5.04
N ALA A 194 5.87 5.77 -4.85
CA ALA A 194 6.92 6.49 -4.16
C ALA A 194 7.14 5.98 -2.72
N ALA A 195 6.06 5.65 -2.01
CA ALA A 195 6.16 5.09 -0.66
C ALA A 195 6.78 3.68 -0.65
N LEU A 196 6.41 2.81 -1.58
CA LEU A 196 6.95 1.45 -1.68
C LEU A 196 8.42 1.43 -2.15
N ASP A 197 8.86 2.47 -2.84
CA ASP A 197 10.24 2.59 -3.29
C ASP A 197 11.20 3.18 -2.26
N LEU A 198 10.71 3.74 -1.16
CA LEU A 198 11.58 4.13 -0.04
C LEU A 198 12.35 2.90 0.47
N LYS A 199 13.63 3.09 0.79
CA LYS A 199 14.57 2.04 1.20
C LYS A 199 15.10 2.30 2.61
N GLY A 200 15.78 1.31 3.18
CA GLY A 200 16.34 1.37 4.53
C GLY A 200 15.26 1.39 5.62
N LEU A 201 14.06 0.88 5.35
CA LEU A 201 12.95 0.86 6.30
C LEU A 201 12.74 -0.54 6.89
N PRO A 202 12.29 -0.66 8.16
CA PRO A 202 12.08 -1.96 8.80
C PRO A 202 11.12 -2.88 8.04
N CYS A 203 10.16 -2.33 7.30
CA CYS A 203 9.21 -3.10 6.49
C CYS A 203 9.70 -3.44 5.08
N ASP A 204 10.93 -3.09 4.68
CA ASP A 204 11.47 -3.37 3.34
C ASP A 204 11.51 -4.85 3.03
N LYS A 205 11.84 -5.70 4.01
CA LYS A 205 11.81 -7.16 3.81
C LYS A 205 10.44 -7.64 3.34
N TRP A 206 9.38 -7.05 3.88
CA TRP A 206 8.02 -7.39 3.49
C TRP A 206 7.68 -6.87 2.09
N VAL A 207 8.08 -5.63 1.77
CA VAL A 207 7.85 -5.04 0.43
C VAL A 207 8.63 -5.77 -0.65
N ASN A 208 9.91 -6.07 -0.41
CA ASN A 208 10.78 -6.76 -1.36
C ASN A 208 10.28 -8.19 -1.62
N LYS A 209 9.83 -8.90 -0.57
CA LYS A 209 9.21 -10.22 -0.77
C LYS A 209 8.02 -10.16 -1.73
N ARG A 210 7.14 -9.15 -1.60
CA ARG A 210 5.99 -9.00 -2.52
C ARG A 210 6.40 -8.63 -3.94
N ARG A 211 7.52 -7.92 -4.09
CA ARG A 211 8.15 -7.63 -5.38
C ARG A 211 8.69 -8.92 -6.03
N GLU A 212 9.40 -9.74 -5.27
CA GLU A 212 9.98 -11.02 -5.71
C GLU A 212 8.89 -12.04 -6.08
N ASP A 213 7.82 -12.11 -5.28
CA ASP A 213 6.71 -13.05 -5.50
C ASP A 213 5.75 -12.62 -6.64
N GLY A 214 6.04 -11.54 -7.38
CA GLY A 214 5.18 -10.99 -8.45
C GLY A 214 3.83 -10.43 -7.97
N ASN A 215 3.65 -10.26 -6.66
CA ASN A 215 2.37 -9.85 -6.04
C ASN A 215 2.28 -8.34 -5.75
N LEU A 216 3.31 -7.57 -6.14
CA LEU A 216 3.40 -6.15 -5.80
C LEU A 216 2.28 -5.34 -6.46
N ASP A 217 1.92 -5.63 -7.71
CA ASP A 217 0.94 -4.83 -8.45
C ASP A 217 -0.49 -5.02 -7.92
N VAL A 218 -0.86 -6.25 -7.57
CA VAL A 218 -2.12 -6.54 -6.87
C VAL A 218 -2.19 -5.78 -5.54
N MET A 219 -1.09 -5.75 -4.81
CA MET A 219 -0.98 -5.02 -3.55
C MET A 219 -1.06 -3.50 -3.74
N LYS A 220 -0.48 -2.95 -4.82
CA LYS A 220 -0.55 -1.52 -5.12
C LYS A 220 -2.00 -1.05 -5.31
N LEU A 221 -2.85 -1.85 -5.97
CA LEU A 221 -4.27 -1.54 -6.11
C LEU A 221 -4.98 -1.44 -4.76
N GLU A 222 -4.69 -2.38 -3.85
CA GLU A 222 -5.25 -2.35 -2.50
C GLU A 222 -4.75 -1.13 -1.70
N LEU A 223 -3.47 -0.80 -1.81
CA LEU A 223 -2.87 0.37 -1.14
C LEU A 223 -3.41 1.69 -1.71
N LEU A 224 -3.67 1.74 -3.01
CA LEU A 224 -4.32 2.86 -3.69
C LEU A 224 -5.75 3.03 -3.17
N PHE A 225 -6.53 1.95 -3.15
CA PHE A 225 -7.88 1.97 -2.59
C PHE A 225 -7.88 2.41 -1.13
N MET A 226 -6.97 1.87 -0.31
CA MET A 226 -6.82 2.28 1.08
C MET A 226 -6.48 3.78 1.22
N SER A 227 -5.60 4.30 0.36
CA SER A 227 -5.24 5.73 0.36
C SER A 227 -6.44 6.62 0.04
N SER A 228 -7.31 6.19 -0.87
CA SER A 228 -8.55 6.90 -1.18
C SER A 228 -9.58 6.86 -0.04
N CYS A 229 -9.46 5.91 0.89
CA CYS A 229 -10.29 5.83 2.10
C CYS A 229 -9.80 6.74 3.24
N ILE A 230 -8.70 7.46 3.07
CA ILE A 230 -8.21 8.47 4.00
C ILE A 230 -8.76 9.83 3.57
N HIS A 231 -9.28 10.62 4.51
CA HIS A 231 -9.75 11.98 4.20
C HIS A 231 -8.65 12.78 3.50
N PRO A 232 -8.93 13.47 2.38
CA PRO A 232 -7.90 14.03 1.50
C PRO A 232 -6.97 15.01 2.21
N ASP A 233 -7.49 15.90 3.03
CA ASP A 233 -6.65 16.80 3.83
C ASP A 233 -5.82 16.07 4.90
N VAL A 234 -6.36 14.99 5.50
CA VAL A 234 -5.58 14.16 6.45
C VAL A 234 -4.41 13.53 5.71
N LEU A 235 -4.64 12.92 4.54
CA LEU A 235 -3.60 12.31 3.73
C LEU A 235 -2.55 13.33 3.29
N LYS A 236 -2.98 14.47 2.76
CA LYS A 236 -2.11 15.58 2.33
C LYS A 236 -1.20 16.04 3.47
N HIS A 237 -1.75 16.28 4.66
CA HIS A 237 -0.98 16.77 5.80
C HIS A 237 -0.18 15.67 6.52
N LEU A 238 -0.60 14.41 6.42
CA LEU A 238 0.19 13.24 6.80
C LEU A 238 1.46 13.14 5.92
N VAL A 239 1.29 13.24 4.60
CA VAL A 239 2.38 13.19 3.62
C VAL A 239 3.31 14.39 3.76
N ARG A 240 2.81 15.59 4.02
CA ARG A 240 3.63 16.79 4.29
C ARG A 240 4.32 16.78 5.66
N GLY A 241 3.82 15.98 6.60
CA GLY A 241 4.35 15.91 7.96
C GLY A 241 3.91 17.07 8.86
N ASP A 242 2.88 17.83 8.47
CA ASP A 242 2.38 19.01 9.19
C ASP A 242 0.96 18.82 9.75
N LEU A 243 0.45 17.57 9.78
CA LEU A 243 -0.89 17.21 10.29
C LEU A 243 -1.25 17.87 11.63
N PRO A 244 -0.40 17.91 12.68
CA PRO A 244 -0.76 18.56 13.93
C PRO A 244 -0.98 20.07 13.80
N LYS A 245 -0.19 20.73 12.95
CA LYS A 245 -0.27 22.17 12.70
C LYS A 245 -1.54 22.47 11.91
N ALA A 246 -1.82 21.68 10.87
CA ALA A 246 -3.05 21.77 10.09
C ALA A 246 -4.30 21.51 10.94
N TYR A 247 -4.27 20.52 11.83
CA TYR A 247 -5.37 20.24 12.76
C TYR A 247 -5.64 21.41 13.73
N SER A 248 -4.61 22.20 14.04
CA SER A 248 -4.73 23.37 14.91
C SER A 248 -5.24 24.61 14.16
N ASP A 249 -5.29 24.58 12.83
CA ASP A 249 -5.77 25.68 11.99
C ASP A 249 -7.31 25.68 11.91
N PRO A 250 -7.99 26.73 12.39
CA PRO A 250 -9.45 26.81 12.34
C PRO A 250 -10.05 26.76 10.94
N SER A 251 -9.29 27.15 9.91
CA SER A 251 -9.76 27.18 8.52
C SER A 251 -9.96 25.79 7.91
N ILE A 252 -9.24 24.78 8.41
CA ILE A 252 -9.29 23.40 7.88
C ILE A 252 -10.41 22.61 8.57
N THR A 253 -11.64 23.10 8.43
CA THR A 253 -12.79 22.62 9.22
C THR A 253 -13.17 21.18 8.89
N SER A 254 -13.22 20.79 7.61
CA SER A 254 -13.64 19.43 7.20
C SER A 254 -12.76 18.34 7.82
N MET A 255 -11.44 18.49 7.69
CA MET A 255 -10.46 17.59 8.28
C MET A 255 -10.63 17.49 9.80
N ARG A 256 -10.78 18.62 10.47
CA ARG A 256 -10.90 18.67 11.94
C ARG A 256 -12.17 17.98 12.42
N VAL A 257 -13.31 18.26 11.80
CA VAL A 257 -14.58 17.62 12.14
C VAL A 257 -14.48 16.11 11.94
N HIS A 258 -13.90 15.67 10.83
CA HIS A 258 -13.68 14.24 10.56
C HIS A 258 -12.76 13.58 11.60
N MET A 259 -11.64 14.21 11.95
CA MET A 259 -10.72 13.65 12.94
C MET A 259 -11.33 13.64 14.35
N ILE A 260 -12.12 14.66 14.71
CA ILE A 260 -12.84 14.71 16.00
C ILE A 260 -13.85 13.56 16.07
N SER A 261 -14.67 13.35 15.03
CA SER A 261 -15.65 12.26 15.03
C SER A 261 -15.00 10.87 15.10
N MET A 262 -13.78 10.72 14.57
CA MET A 262 -13.01 9.48 14.75
C MET A 262 -12.53 9.25 16.18
N MET A 263 -12.31 10.32 16.95
CA MET A 263 -11.82 10.27 18.33
C MET A 263 -12.94 10.23 19.38
N GLU A 264 -14.20 10.39 18.98
CA GLU A 264 -15.39 10.27 19.81
C GLU A 264 -15.90 8.82 19.93
N GLY A 265 -16.80 8.59 20.88
CA GLY A 265 -17.43 7.28 21.11
C GLY A 265 -16.95 6.55 22.37
N ASN A 266 -17.43 5.31 22.53
CA ASN A 266 -17.11 4.52 23.72
C ASN A 266 -15.67 3.98 23.62
N LYS A 267 -14.85 4.23 24.65
CA LYS A 267 -13.44 3.85 24.64
C LYS A 267 -13.17 2.36 24.47
N ARG A 268 -14.12 1.51 24.87
CA ARG A 268 -14.01 0.04 24.81
C ARG A 268 -14.68 -0.54 23.56
N GLU A 269 -15.33 0.29 22.75
CA GLU A 269 -15.94 -0.14 21.51
C GLU A 269 -14.86 -0.70 20.57
N LYS A 270 -15.20 -1.83 19.93
CA LYS A 270 -14.33 -2.44 18.92
C LYS A 270 -14.38 -1.56 17.68
N ARG A 271 -13.29 -0.85 17.44
CA ARG A 271 -13.12 0.01 16.26
C ARG A 271 -11.69 -0.11 15.80
N ILE A 272 -11.51 -0.44 14.52
CA ILE A 272 -10.21 -0.76 13.98
C ILE A 272 -9.70 0.44 13.19
N PHE A 273 -8.54 0.95 13.58
CA PHE A 273 -8.00 2.17 13.00
C PHE A 273 -6.48 2.23 13.07
N ILE A 274 -5.93 3.04 12.17
CA ILE A 274 -4.54 3.48 12.22
C ILE A 274 -4.50 4.83 12.93
N TYR A 275 -3.64 4.93 13.92
CA TYR A 275 -3.35 6.16 14.64
C TYR A 275 -1.93 6.62 14.40
N ILE A 276 -1.70 7.90 14.67
CA ILE A 276 -0.39 8.51 14.66
C ILE A 276 -0.20 9.38 15.91
N HIS A 277 1.01 9.34 16.44
CA HIS A 277 1.49 10.23 17.47
C HIS A 277 2.51 11.19 16.88
N TYR A 278 2.47 12.45 17.31
CA TYR A 278 3.47 13.45 16.97
C TYR A 278 4.00 14.13 18.23
N LEU A 279 5.32 14.26 18.32
CA LEU A 279 5.96 15.06 19.36
C LEU A 279 5.88 16.55 19.01
N VAL A 280 4.88 17.23 19.55
CA VAL A 280 4.58 18.64 19.24
C VAL A 280 4.00 19.38 20.45
N ASN A 281 4.00 20.71 20.37
CA ASN A 281 3.38 21.57 21.38
C ASN A 281 1.85 21.68 21.19
N ALA A 282 1.22 22.63 21.89
CA ALA A 282 -0.23 22.84 21.85
C ALA A 282 -0.84 23.23 20.52
N ILE A 283 -0.05 23.84 19.65
CA ILE A 283 -0.47 24.36 18.34
C ILE A 283 0.11 23.53 17.19
N GLY A 284 0.62 22.32 17.49
CA GLY A 284 1.13 21.40 16.47
C GLY A 284 2.54 21.72 15.96
N VAL A 285 3.30 22.57 16.64
CA VAL A 285 4.69 22.90 16.28
C VAL A 285 5.65 21.94 16.97
N SER A 286 6.60 21.39 16.22
CA SER A 286 7.66 20.49 16.69
C SER A 286 8.71 21.22 17.54
N PRO A 287 9.47 20.50 18.38
CA PRO A 287 10.67 21.06 18.99
C PRO A 287 11.69 21.45 17.91
N SER A 288 12.57 22.39 18.20
CA SER A 288 13.73 22.68 17.35
C SER A 288 14.85 21.64 17.56
N PRO A 289 15.79 21.50 16.61
CA PRO A 289 17.01 20.70 16.81
C PRO A 289 17.75 21.05 18.11
N SER A 290 17.81 22.35 18.47
CA SER A 290 18.44 22.81 19.70
C SER A 290 17.76 22.33 20.99
N GLN A 291 16.42 22.34 21.00
CA GLN A 291 15.64 21.80 22.11
C GLN A 291 15.77 20.28 22.20
N LEU A 292 15.73 19.61 21.04
CA LEU A 292 15.84 18.17 20.98
C LEU A 292 17.22 17.69 21.45
N GLU A 293 18.32 18.34 21.06
CA GLU A 293 19.66 17.99 21.52
C GLU A 293 19.82 18.10 23.04
N ASN A 294 19.16 19.06 23.70
CA ASN A 294 19.13 19.14 25.16
C ASN A 294 18.42 17.93 25.79
N VAL A 295 17.29 17.53 25.20
CA VAL A 295 16.57 16.32 25.62
C VAL A 295 17.40 15.07 25.40
N LEU A 296 18.13 14.96 24.27
CA LEU A 296 19.01 13.82 24.00
C LEU A 296 20.17 13.74 25.00
N LYS A 297 20.75 14.87 25.44
CA LYS A 297 21.75 14.88 26.52
C LYS A 297 21.19 14.35 27.84
N THR A 298 19.95 14.73 28.18
CA THR A 298 19.27 14.19 29.37
C THR A 298 19.00 12.69 29.21
N ALA A 299 18.63 12.25 28.01
CA ALA A 299 18.44 10.84 27.69
C ALA A 299 19.76 10.04 27.83
N ASP A 300 20.89 10.56 27.34
CA ASP A 300 22.21 9.93 27.53
C ASP A 300 22.53 9.74 29.02
N ILE A 301 22.30 10.76 29.84
CA ILE A 301 22.53 10.67 31.28
C ILE A 301 21.61 9.61 31.90
N TYR A 302 20.34 9.54 31.48
CA TYR A 302 19.40 8.52 31.94
C TYR A 302 19.89 7.11 31.58
N ILE A 303 20.23 6.86 30.32
CA ILE A 303 20.58 5.54 29.78
C ILE A 303 21.92 5.05 30.32
N ARG A 304 22.90 5.95 30.50
CA ARG A 304 24.26 5.63 31.00
C ARG A 304 24.28 4.78 32.27
N GLY A 305 23.35 5.03 33.18
CA GLY A 305 23.33 4.34 34.47
C GLY A 305 22.52 3.04 34.47
N PHE A 306 21.98 2.60 33.32
CA PHE A 306 21.41 1.26 33.17
C PHE A 306 22.51 0.21 33.43
N GLY A 307 22.25 -0.73 34.34
CA GLY A 307 23.21 -1.76 34.75
C GLY A 307 24.39 -1.25 35.59
N LYS A 308 24.43 0.04 35.94
CA LYS A 308 25.53 0.67 36.69
C LYS A 308 25.01 1.32 37.98
N PRO A 309 24.91 0.56 39.09
CA PRO A 309 24.58 1.15 40.38
C PRO A 309 25.67 2.15 40.82
N ASN A 310 25.29 3.15 41.60
CA ASN A 310 26.11 4.26 42.11
C ASN A 310 26.44 5.40 41.12
N ASP A 311 25.85 5.43 39.92
CA ASP A 311 25.87 6.66 39.10
C ASP A 311 24.86 7.66 39.65
N GLN A 312 25.30 8.46 40.63
CA GLN A 312 24.45 9.39 41.36
C GLN A 312 23.78 10.44 40.46
N ALA A 313 24.45 10.86 39.38
CA ALA A 313 23.90 11.84 38.44
C ALA A 313 22.78 11.21 37.61
N SER A 314 23.03 10.01 37.07
CA SER A 314 22.03 9.25 36.32
C SER A 314 20.81 8.89 37.19
N TYR A 315 21.06 8.42 38.42
CA TYR A 315 19.99 8.05 39.37
C TYR A 315 19.08 9.23 39.75
N ARG A 316 19.66 10.42 39.98
CA ARG A 316 18.87 11.63 40.28
C ARG A 316 17.96 12.01 39.11
N ILE A 317 18.45 11.89 37.88
CA ILE A 317 17.67 12.17 36.68
C ILE A 317 16.60 11.10 36.46
N SER A 318 16.93 9.81 36.63
CA SER A 318 15.96 8.73 36.45
C SER A 318 14.79 8.85 37.43
N LYS A 319 15.07 9.16 38.70
CA LYS A 319 14.02 9.39 39.69
C LYS A 319 13.05 10.49 39.26
N LYS A 320 13.58 11.63 38.81
CA LYS A 320 12.76 12.75 38.33
C LYS A 320 11.90 12.34 37.14
N ILE A 321 12.51 11.71 36.13
CA ILE A 321 11.82 11.25 34.90
C ILE A 321 10.71 10.26 35.22
N ASP A 322 10.98 9.26 36.07
CA ASP A 322 10.01 8.23 36.42
C ASP A 322 8.81 8.79 37.22
N GLU A 323 9.02 9.89 37.97
CA GLU A 323 8.00 10.60 38.74
C GLU A 323 7.20 11.64 37.93
N MET A 324 7.62 11.98 36.69
CA MET A 324 6.96 13.02 35.89
C MET A 324 5.58 12.63 35.35
N ILE A 325 5.40 11.37 34.94
CA ILE A 325 4.21 10.94 34.19
C ILE A 325 3.56 9.75 34.88
N GLY A 326 2.35 9.99 35.39
CA GLY A 326 1.55 9.02 36.14
C GLY A 326 1.98 8.88 37.61
N ASN A 327 1.27 8.03 38.36
CA ASN A 327 1.56 7.77 39.78
C ASN A 327 2.57 6.61 39.93
N HIS A 328 3.69 6.68 39.22
CA HIS A 328 4.71 5.64 39.25
C HIS A 328 5.78 5.94 40.30
N LYS A 329 6.25 4.89 40.98
CA LYS A 329 7.42 4.97 41.85
C LYS A 329 8.68 4.88 40.97
N ALA A 330 9.70 5.64 41.34
CA ALA A 330 11.01 5.55 40.71
C ALA A 330 11.58 4.12 40.79
N GLU A 331 12.23 3.69 39.72
CA GLU A 331 12.94 2.42 39.72
C GLU A 331 14.17 2.46 40.65
N PRO A 332 14.60 1.31 41.20
CA PRO A 332 15.84 1.21 41.95
C PRO A 332 17.06 1.68 41.15
N ASP A 333 18.12 2.08 41.85
CA ASP A 333 19.37 2.45 41.19
C ASP A 333 19.92 1.29 40.32
N GLY A 334 20.53 1.65 39.19
CA GLY A 334 20.92 0.72 38.13
C GLY A 334 19.77 0.21 37.23
N LYS A 335 18.49 0.39 37.62
CA LYS A 335 17.32 0.04 36.78
C LYS A 335 16.70 1.28 36.16
N ARG A 336 16.04 1.12 35.00
CA ARG A 336 15.41 2.21 34.27
C ARG A 336 14.03 1.78 33.81
N ARG A 337 13.00 2.58 34.10
CA ARG A 337 11.60 2.30 33.74
C ARG A 337 11.42 1.94 32.26
N TYR A 338 12.12 2.67 31.40
CA TYR A 338 12.03 2.52 29.94
C TYR A 338 13.07 1.56 29.35
N ILE A 339 13.90 0.91 30.18
CA ILE A 339 14.94 -0.05 29.74
C ILE A 339 14.85 -1.31 30.60
N LYS A 340 14.17 -2.33 30.08
CA LYS A 340 13.97 -3.65 30.69
C LYS A 340 15.11 -4.64 30.39
N GLY A 341 15.99 -4.33 29.45
CA GLY A 341 17.09 -5.19 29.04
C GLY A 341 17.97 -4.58 27.95
N ASP A 342 19.04 -5.30 27.58
CA ASP A 342 20.07 -4.83 26.66
C ASP A 342 19.54 -4.50 25.26
N THR A 343 18.50 -5.18 24.79
CA THR A 343 17.88 -4.88 23.49
C THR A 343 17.34 -3.45 23.47
N GLN A 344 16.57 -3.05 24.48
CA GLN A 344 16.02 -1.69 24.54
C GLN A 344 17.12 -0.66 24.73
N TYR A 345 18.15 -0.99 25.54
CA TYR A 345 19.32 -0.13 25.70
C TYR A 345 19.98 0.16 24.34
N LYS A 346 20.24 -0.88 23.53
CA LYS A 346 20.86 -0.73 22.20
C LYS A 346 19.98 0.08 21.25
N VAL A 347 18.69 -0.23 21.17
CA VAL A 347 17.76 0.47 20.28
C VAL A 347 17.64 1.95 20.64
N ILE A 348 17.61 2.31 21.92
CA ILE A 348 17.55 3.73 22.31
C ILE A 348 18.84 4.44 21.93
N ASN A 349 20.01 3.83 22.17
CA ASN A 349 21.30 4.43 21.79
C ASN A 349 21.39 4.64 20.27
N GLU A 350 20.94 3.66 19.48
CA GLU A 350 20.88 3.76 18.02
C GLU A 350 19.92 4.88 17.59
N TRP A 351 18.73 4.94 18.17
CA TRP A 351 17.76 6.00 17.91
C TRP A 351 18.34 7.39 18.22
N ILE A 352 19.01 7.56 19.37
CA ILE A 352 19.68 8.83 19.73
C ILE A 352 20.72 9.20 18.68
N SER A 353 21.52 8.24 18.21
CA SER A 353 22.54 8.46 17.18
C SER A 353 21.93 8.94 15.87
N LEU A 354 20.86 8.29 15.41
CA LEU A 354 20.16 8.64 14.16
C LEU A 354 19.51 10.02 14.22
N VAL A 355 18.86 10.34 15.35
CA VAL A 355 18.29 11.67 15.57
C VAL A 355 19.38 12.75 15.64
N ARG A 356 20.55 12.46 16.24
CA ARG A 356 21.70 13.38 16.19
C ARG A 356 22.23 13.59 14.77
N GLY A 357 22.28 12.54 13.95
CA GLY A 357 22.62 12.66 12.54
C GLY A 357 21.72 13.65 11.80
N ARG A 358 20.40 13.55 12.03
CA ARG A 358 19.40 14.50 11.54
C ARG A 358 19.62 15.92 12.08
N ILE A 359 19.87 16.07 13.38
CA ILE A 359 20.11 17.36 14.02
C ILE A 359 21.33 18.08 13.42
N GLU A 360 22.43 17.36 13.17
CA GLU A 360 23.61 17.95 12.55
C GLU A 360 23.33 18.38 11.10
N PHE A 361 22.52 17.64 10.36
CA PHE A 361 22.07 18.07 9.04
C PHE A 361 21.22 19.36 9.10
N ASP A 362 20.26 19.43 10.03
CA ASP A 362 19.46 20.65 10.22
C ASP A 362 20.32 21.86 10.60
N LYS A 363 21.33 21.64 11.44
CA LYS A 363 22.29 22.68 11.83
C LYS A 363 23.14 23.16 10.65
N LEU A 364 23.61 22.26 9.79
CA LEU A 364 24.34 22.62 8.57
C LEU A 364 23.48 23.42 7.58
N ASN A 365 22.17 23.21 7.59
CA ASN A 365 21.20 23.93 6.77
C ASN A 365 20.59 25.17 7.47
N ASN A 366 21.20 25.66 8.54
CA ASN A 366 20.75 26.83 9.32
C ASN A 366 19.37 26.70 10.00
N ARG A 367 18.86 25.48 10.19
CA ARG A 367 17.56 25.19 10.83
C ARG A 367 17.67 24.87 12.34
N TRP A 368 18.80 25.18 12.97
CA TRP A 368 19.12 24.81 14.36
C TRP A 368 18.07 25.23 15.41
N ASN A 369 17.48 26.42 15.24
CA ASN A 369 16.49 26.98 16.15
C ASN A 369 15.08 27.01 15.55
N GLU A 370 14.90 26.47 14.35
CA GLU A 370 13.60 26.35 13.71
C GLU A 370 12.93 25.05 14.16
N PRO A 371 11.60 24.98 14.21
CA PRO A 371 10.90 23.72 14.39
C PRO A 371 11.36 22.70 13.34
N LEU A 372 11.49 21.43 13.73
CA LEU A 372 11.77 20.35 12.79
C LEU A 372 10.80 20.39 11.60
N THR A 373 11.33 20.28 10.38
CA THR A 373 10.56 20.21 9.11
C THR A 373 9.45 19.18 9.16
N ARG A 374 9.76 18.02 9.76
CA ARG A 374 8.79 16.97 10.12
C ARG A 374 8.89 16.63 11.60
N PRO A 375 7.83 16.76 12.41
CA PRO A 375 7.88 16.34 13.81
C PRO A 375 8.16 14.84 13.92
N ILE A 376 8.84 14.44 15.00
CA ILE A 376 9.08 13.02 15.29
C ILE A 376 7.72 12.35 15.53
N SER A 377 7.46 11.24 14.84
CA SER A 377 6.17 10.58 14.85
C SER A 377 6.24 9.09 15.16
N GLU A 378 5.10 8.50 15.53
CA GLU A 378 4.92 7.06 15.65
C GLU A 378 3.56 6.69 15.06
N VAL A 379 3.54 5.70 14.17
CA VAL A 379 2.30 5.17 13.60
C VAL A 379 2.07 3.80 14.19
N GLY A 380 0.80 3.52 14.52
CA GLY A 380 0.41 2.22 15.03
C GLY A 380 -1.03 1.86 14.71
N PHE A 381 -1.34 0.60 14.95
CA PHE A 381 -2.66 0.02 14.78
C PHE A 381 -3.38 -0.19 16.13
N ALA A 382 -4.69 0.05 16.16
CA ALA A 382 -5.53 -0.21 17.33
C ALA A 382 -6.89 -0.82 16.95
N SER A 383 -7.48 -1.53 17.91
CA SER A 383 -8.83 -2.09 17.83
C SER A 383 -9.83 -1.45 18.81
N SER A 384 -9.41 -0.41 19.54
CA SER A 384 -10.27 0.41 20.39
C SER A 384 -9.58 1.72 20.80
N LEU A 385 -10.37 2.75 21.11
CA LEU A 385 -9.86 4.04 21.60
C LEU A 385 -9.15 3.95 22.95
N GLN A 386 -9.40 2.90 23.74
CA GLN A 386 -8.66 2.61 24.98
C GLN A 386 -7.14 2.56 24.73
N ARG A 387 -6.72 2.13 23.53
CA ARG A 387 -5.30 2.11 23.16
C ARG A 387 -4.66 3.50 23.28
N LEU A 388 -5.34 4.54 22.84
CA LEU A 388 -4.84 5.92 22.92
C LEU A 388 -4.66 6.38 24.38
N ASP A 389 -5.58 5.99 25.27
CA ASP A 389 -5.44 6.26 26.70
C ASP A 389 -4.27 5.50 27.35
N GLN A 390 -3.97 4.28 26.89
CA GLN A 390 -2.80 3.53 27.36
C GLN A 390 -1.50 4.26 27.00
N HIS A 391 -1.42 4.78 25.78
CA HIS A 391 -0.29 5.62 25.34
C HIS A 391 -0.13 6.87 26.22
N ARG A 392 -1.21 7.62 26.49
CA ARG A 392 -1.16 8.80 27.40
C ARG A 392 -0.65 8.47 28.81
N LYS A 393 -0.87 7.24 29.27
CA LYS A 393 -0.44 6.75 30.59
C LYS A 393 0.93 6.06 30.57
N HIS A 394 1.59 6.03 29.42
CA HIS A 394 2.85 5.29 29.22
C HIS A 394 2.73 3.79 29.54
N VAL A 395 1.55 3.20 29.30
CA VAL A 395 1.27 1.77 29.54
C VAL A 395 1.29 1.01 28.22
N SER A 396 2.08 -0.06 28.14
CA SER A 396 2.18 -0.92 26.94
C SER A 396 2.39 -0.14 25.63
N SER A 397 3.12 0.97 25.71
CA SER A 397 3.38 1.94 24.63
C SER A 397 4.85 1.90 24.21
N ASN A 398 5.20 2.57 23.12
CA ASN A 398 6.57 2.74 22.67
C ASN A 398 7.42 3.41 23.75
N TYR A 399 8.44 2.69 24.23
CA TYR A 399 9.25 3.11 25.38
C TYR A 399 10.19 4.29 25.06
N ILE A 400 10.60 4.46 23.80
CA ILE A 400 11.41 5.61 23.35
C ILE A 400 10.56 6.87 23.39
N MET A 401 9.39 6.81 22.74
CA MET A 401 8.41 7.89 22.70
C MET A 401 8.05 8.36 24.13
N ASN A 402 7.77 7.41 25.02
CA ASN A 402 7.44 7.69 26.42
C ASN A 402 8.63 8.29 27.21
N LEU A 403 9.86 7.81 26.98
CA LEU A 403 11.05 8.36 27.64
C LEU A 403 11.25 9.83 27.26
N ILE A 404 11.17 10.13 25.97
CA ILE A 404 11.39 11.49 25.43
C ILE A 404 10.31 12.45 25.93
N GLU A 405 9.03 12.04 25.95
CA GLU A 405 7.95 12.85 26.51
C GLU A 405 8.12 13.10 28.01
N ALA A 406 8.57 12.11 28.78
CA ALA A 406 8.84 12.30 30.21
C ALA A 406 10.00 13.27 30.48
N ILE A 407 11.02 13.28 29.60
CA ILE A 407 12.10 14.28 29.67
C ILE A 407 11.57 15.68 29.33
N PHE A 408 10.77 15.83 28.26
CA PHE A 408 10.14 17.12 27.97
C PHE A 408 9.21 17.60 29.09
N ALA A 409 8.50 16.70 29.78
CA ALA A 409 7.71 17.04 30.95
C ALA A 409 8.59 17.65 32.05
N LEU A 410 9.80 17.13 32.27
CA LEU A 410 10.76 17.69 33.22
C LEU A 410 11.24 19.10 32.84
N GLU A 411 11.31 19.40 31.54
CA GLU A 411 11.72 20.70 30.98
C GLU A 411 10.56 21.71 30.84
N GLY A 412 9.43 21.46 31.49
CA GLY A 412 8.26 22.37 31.51
C GLY A 412 7.07 21.90 30.67
N GLY A 413 7.17 20.74 30.01
CA GLY A 413 6.01 20.06 29.42
C GLY A 413 5.39 20.75 28.20
N VAL A 414 6.16 21.60 27.52
CA VAL A 414 5.68 22.32 26.31
C VAL A 414 5.36 21.34 25.18
N TYR A 415 6.22 20.34 24.99
CA TYR A 415 6.08 19.31 23.96
C TYR A 415 5.61 18.00 24.56
N ARG A 416 4.67 17.34 23.86
CA ARG A 416 4.09 16.06 24.27
C ARG A 416 3.68 15.24 23.05
N ASN A 417 3.43 13.95 23.22
CA ASN A 417 2.95 13.12 22.13
C ASN A 417 1.45 13.34 21.92
N ARG A 418 1.10 14.09 20.89
CA ARG A 418 -0.29 14.33 20.49
C ARG A 418 -0.78 13.25 19.55
N GLN A 419 -2.00 12.80 19.78
CA GLN A 419 -2.55 11.60 19.16
C GLN A 419 -3.67 11.96 18.21
N TYR A 420 -3.68 11.28 17.06
CA TYR A 420 -4.65 11.47 16.01
C TYR A 420 -5.01 10.11 15.41
N ILE A 421 -6.24 9.97 14.94
CA ILE A 421 -6.65 8.84 14.10
C ILE A 421 -6.58 9.33 12.66
N VAL A 422 -5.91 8.55 11.80
CA VAL A 422 -5.72 8.92 10.38
C VAL A 422 -6.61 8.10 9.45
N PHE A 423 -6.99 6.89 9.86
CA PHE A 423 -7.71 5.98 8.98
C PHE A 423 -8.52 4.96 9.79
N ASN A 424 -9.82 4.81 9.49
CA ASN A 424 -10.61 3.68 9.96
C ASN A 424 -10.47 2.52 8.98
N CYS A 425 -9.97 1.40 9.46
CA CYS A 425 -9.81 0.23 8.63
C CYS A 425 -11.20 -0.34 8.30
N ILE A 426 -11.52 -0.39 7.01
CA ILE A 426 -12.77 -0.98 6.50
C ILE A 426 -12.65 -2.44 6.04
N GLU A 427 -11.44 -3.00 5.99
CA GLU A 427 -11.17 -4.40 5.64
C GLU A 427 -10.10 -5.00 6.58
N PRO A 428 -10.07 -6.33 6.79
CA PRO A 428 -9.06 -6.96 7.65
C PRO A 428 -7.60 -6.69 7.25
N CYS A 429 -7.31 -6.67 5.94
CA CYS A 429 -6.00 -6.38 5.36
C CYS A 429 -5.52 -4.95 5.67
N HIS A 430 -6.44 -4.00 5.82
CA HIS A 430 -6.15 -2.59 6.07
C HIS A 430 -5.41 -2.35 7.38
N GLY A 431 -5.51 -3.25 8.36
CA GLY A 431 -4.70 -3.14 9.58
C GLY A 431 -3.20 -3.20 9.26
N THR A 432 -2.78 -4.22 8.50
CA THR A 432 -1.36 -4.47 8.19
C THR A 432 -0.88 -3.45 7.18
N PHE A 433 -1.64 -3.29 6.10
CA PHE A 433 -1.27 -2.40 4.99
C PHE A 433 -1.33 -0.95 5.43
N GLY A 434 -2.33 -0.58 6.23
CA GLY A 434 -2.48 0.77 6.77
C GLY A 434 -1.34 1.15 7.69
N GLU A 435 -0.90 0.25 8.58
CA GLU A 435 0.25 0.54 9.44
C GLU A 435 1.53 0.72 8.63
N ILE A 436 1.78 -0.12 7.62
CA ILE A 436 2.95 -0.01 6.74
C ILE A 436 2.91 1.30 5.92
N LEU A 437 1.80 1.55 5.24
CA LEU A 437 1.69 2.68 4.32
C LEU A 437 1.68 4.00 5.07
N CYS A 438 0.91 4.12 6.16
CA CYS A 438 0.91 5.34 6.97
C CYS A 438 2.28 5.57 7.65
N SER A 439 2.99 4.51 8.07
CA SER A 439 4.36 4.67 8.60
C SER A 439 5.32 5.22 7.54
N ARG A 440 5.18 4.79 6.28
CA ARG A 440 5.98 5.29 5.14
C ARG A 440 5.61 6.74 4.80
N TYR A 441 4.32 7.07 4.68
CA TYR A 441 3.85 8.44 4.43
C TYR A 441 4.27 9.43 5.51
N ALA A 442 4.17 9.03 6.78
CA ALA A 442 4.58 9.86 7.90
C ALA A 442 6.11 9.95 8.06
N GLN A 443 6.85 8.99 7.50
CA GLN A 443 8.25 8.71 7.81
C GLN A 443 8.46 8.46 9.32
N ALA A 444 7.58 7.64 9.91
CA ALA A 444 7.53 7.39 11.35
C ALA A 444 8.60 6.39 11.86
N TYR A 445 9.41 5.83 10.97
CA TYR A 445 10.47 4.89 11.34
C TYR A 445 11.67 5.58 11.99
N SER A 446 12.33 4.87 12.90
CA SER A 446 13.54 5.34 13.57
C SER A 446 14.76 5.42 12.66
N THR A 447 14.77 4.69 11.54
CA THR A 447 15.96 4.41 10.70
C THR A 447 16.67 5.66 10.17
N HIS A 448 15.95 6.76 9.99
CA HIS A 448 16.51 8.03 9.53
C HIS A 448 16.32 9.18 10.53
N GLY A 449 16.06 8.88 11.82
CA GLY A 449 15.75 9.90 12.84
C GLY A 449 14.39 10.60 12.62
N GLY A 450 13.52 10.00 11.82
CA GLY A 450 12.20 10.55 11.46
C GLY A 450 11.11 10.29 12.50
N GLY A 451 11.17 9.15 13.20
CA GLY A 451 10.14 8.77 14.16
C GLY A 451 10.60 7.80 15.25
N PHE A 452 9.64 7.23 15.98
CA PHE A 452 9.86 6.30 17.09
C PHE A 452 9.64 4.82 16.71
N SER A 453 9.07 4.54 15.53
CA SER A 453 8.76 3.17 15.10
C SER A 453 10.05 2.44 14.74
N HIS A 454 10.49 1.52 15.62
CA HIS A 454 11.69 0.70 15.42
C HIS A 454 11.36 -0.77 15.17
N PHE A 455 10.11 -1.17 15.38
CA PHE A 455 9.62 -2.49 15.00
C PHE A 455 9.02 -2.46 13.59
N VAL A 456 9.03 -3.64 12.96
CA VAL A 456 8.40 -3.84 11.65
C VAL A 456 6.89 -3.65 11.79
N ALA A 457 6.33 -2.69 11.03
CA ALA A 457 4.89 -2.52 10.93
C ALA A 457 4.24 -3.79 10.36
N GLY A 458 3.02 -4.09 10.76
CA GLY A 458 2.27 -5.26 10.29
C GLY A 458 2.48 -6.55 11.08
N VAL A 459 3.49 -6.62 11.96
CA VAL A 459 3.79 -7.85 12.74
C VAL A 459 2.78 -8.09 13.87
N SER A 460 2.25 -7.02 14.47
CA SER A 460 1.29 -7.11 15.59
C SER A 460 -0.17 -7.27 15.14
N VAL A 461 -0.39 -7.40 13.83
CA VAL A 461 -1.72 -7.26 13.20
C VAL A 461 -2.45 -8.59 13.01
N ALA A 462 -1.89 -9.70 13.49
CA ALA A 462 -2.62 -10.98 13.60
C ALA A 462 -3.95 -10.88 14.37
N ASN A 463 -4.18 -9.76 15.08
CA ASN A 463 -5.45 -9.46 15.73
C ASN A 463 -6.50 -8.81 14.81
N SER A 464 -6.15 -8.17 13.68
CA SER A 464 -7.15 -7.58 12.76
C SER A 464 -8.08 -8.66 12.22
N TYR A 465 -7.53 -9.81 11.82
CA TYR A 465 -8.28 -10.97 11.32
C TYR A 465 -9.15 -11.69 12.36
N LYS A 466 -9.08 -11.30 13.64
CA LYS A 466 -9.89 -11.89 14.73
C LYS A 466 -11.20 -11.15 15.00
N HIS A 467 -11.48 -10.09 14.24
CA HIS A 467 -12.65 -9.25 14.45
C HIS A 467 -13.83 -9.70 13.61
N GLU A 468 -15.03 -9.60 14.21
CA GLU A 468 -16.31 -9.93 13.58
C GLU A 468 -16.60 -9.00 12.40
N GLU A 469 -17.22 -9.55 11.36
CA GLU A 469 -17.58 -8.88 10.09
C GLU A 469 -18.37 -7.57 10.28
N GLN A 470 -19.20 -7.54 11.33
CA GLN A 470 -20.02 -6.39 11.68
C GLN A 470 -19.20 -5.11 11.94
N ASN A 471 -18.00 -5.22 12.52
CA ASN A 471 -17.16 -4.04 12.80
C ASN A 471 -16.63 -3.38 11.53
N TRP A 472 -16.39 -4.18 10.49
CA TRP A 472 -15.94 -3.70 9.18
C TRP A 472 -17.10 -3.07 8.41
N SER A 473 -18.29 -3.65 8.50
CA SER A 473 -19.50 -3.16 7.83
C SER A 473 -19.89 -1.76 8.30
N LEU A 474 -19.87 -1.50 9.61
CA LEU A 474 -20.15 -0.16 10.14
C LEU A 474 -19.15 0.89 9.65
N ALA A 475 -17.86 0.54 9.61
CA ALA A 475 -16.82 1.44 9.10
C ALA A 475 -17.00 1.74 7.59
N LYS A 476 -17.46 0.76 6.79
CA LYS A 476 -17.81 0.96 5.38
C LYS A 476 -19.00 1.89 5.24
N GLU A 477 -20.08 1.67 5.99
CA GLU A 477 -21.27 2.53 5.96
C GLU A 477 -20.93 3.98 6.30
N ASP A 478 -20.11 4.20 7.33
CA ASP A 478 -19.70 5.54 7.72
C ASP A 478 -18.83 6.22 6.65
N LEU A 479 -17.95 5.48 6.00
CA LEU A 479 -17.17 5.98 4.87
C LEU A 479 -18.08 6.38 3.69
N LEU A 480 -19.11 5.59 3.38
CA LEU A 480 -20.04 5.84 2.28
C LEU A 480 -20.95 7.05 2.51
N LYS A 481 -21.21 7.41 3.78
CA LYS A 481 -21.95 8.62 4.17
C LYS A 481 -21.11 9.89 4.00
N THR A 482 -19.79 9.78 3.83
CA THR A 482 -18.93 10.95 3.62
C THR A 482 -19.14 11.56 2.24
N ASN A 483 -19.02 12.89 2.15
CA ASN A 483 -19.15 13.64 0.89
C ASN A 483 -17.84 13.67 0.07
N TRP A 484 -16.71 13.27 0.64
CA TRP A 484 -15.38 13.36 0.02
C TRP A 484 -14.92 12.05 -0.62
N PHE A 485 -15.37 10.89 -0.13
CA PHE A 485 -14.87 9.59 -0.60
C PHE A 485 -15.26 9.27 -2.05
N LYS A 486 -16.55 9.41 -2.40
CA LYS A 486 -17.06 9.05 -3.74
C LYS A 486 -16.39 9.85 -4.87
N PRO A 487 -16.19 11.18 -4.75
CA PRO A 487 -15.44 11.95 -5.75
C PRO A 487 -14.01 11.43 -5.97
N ILE A 488 -13.27 11.11 -4.91
CA ILE A 488 -11.88 10.65 -5.00
C ILE A 488 -11.79 9.32 -5.75
N ILE A 489 -12.61 8.33 -5.34
CA ILE A 489 -12.64 7.03 -6.02
C ILE A 489 -12.98 7.18 -7.50
N LYS A 490 -13.95 8.05 -7.83
CA LYS A 490 -14.34 8.31 -9.21
C LYS A 490 -13.18 8.90 -10.01
N GLU A 491 -12.48 9.88 -9.47
CA GLU A 491 -11.31 10.52 -10.10
C GLU A 491 -10.18 9.50 -10.33
N GLU A 492 -9.80 8.73 -9.31
CA GLU A 492 -8.72 7.75 -9.43
C GLU A 492 -9.08 6.60 -10.38
N THR A 493 -10.35 6.17 -10.39
CA THR A 493 -10.84 5.17 -11.36
C THR A 493 -10.79 5.71 -12.79
N MET A 494 -11.07 6.99 -13.00
CA MET A 494 -10.96 7.63 -14.32
C MET A 494 -9.50 7.65 -14.79
N LYS A 495 -8.56 8.08 -13.94
CA LYS A 495 -7.12 8.07 -14.25
C LYS A 495 -6.63 6.67 -14.64
N LEU A 496 -7.00 5.65 -13.87
CA LEU A 496 -6.65 4.26 -14.18
C LEU A 496 -7.24 3.80 -15.52
N ARG A 497 -8.49 4.16 -15.84
CA ARG A 497 -9.10 3.82 -17.14
C ARG A 497 -8.40 4.49 -18.30
N GLU A 498 -8.01 5.76 -18.16
CA GLU A 498 -7.27 6.49 -19.18
C GLU A 498 -5.90 5.87 -19.44
N GLU A 499 -5.20 5.50 -18.37
CA GLU A 499 -3.90 4.82 -18.46
C GLU A 499 -4.03 3.44 -19.10
N ILE A 500 -5.00 2.62 -18.68
CA ILE A 500 -5.27 1.32 -19.31
C ILE A 500 -5.59 1.51 -20.78
N SER A 501 -6.41 2.51 -21.14
CA SER A 501 -6.72 2.80 -22.54
C SER A 501 -5.47 3.20 -23.34
N MET A 502 -4.56 3.98 -22.76
CA MET A 502 -3.30 4.36 -23.40
C MET A 502 -2.39 3.14 -23.61
N ILE A 503 -2.22 2.30 -22.58
CA ILE A 503 -1.43 1.07 -22.66
C ILE A 503 -2.02 0.12 -23.70
N SER A 504 -3.34 -0.06 -23.73
CA SER A 504 -3.99 -0.89 -24.74
C SER A 504 -3.73 -0.38 -26.16
N ARG A 505 -3.75 0.95 -26.41
CA ARG A 505 -3.41 1.52 -27.73
C ARG A 505 -1.96 1.28 -28.11
N LEU A 506 -1.04 1.42 -27.16
CA LEU A 506 0.38 1.15 -27.40
C LEU A 506 0.61 -0.33 -27.72
N TYR A 507 -0.06 -1.23 -27.01
CA TYR A 507 0.04 -2.67 -27.27
C TYR A 507 -0.54 -3.05 -28.64
N THR A 508 -1.70 -2.52 -29.01
CA THR A 508 -2.25 -2.72 -30.36
C THR A 508 -1.31 -2.18 -31.43
N SER A 509 -0.76 -0.98 -31.26
CA SER A 509 0.21 -0.43 -32.21
C SER A 509 1.50 -1.22 -32.30
N ALA A 510 1.96 -1.83 -31.20
CA ALA A 510 3.14 -2.69 -31.20
C ALA A 510 2.85 -4.03 -31.89
N GLN A 511 1.66 -4.58 -31.69
CA GLN A 511 1.22 -5.80 -32.38
C GLN A 511 1.09 -5.55 -33.89
N ASP A 512 0.49 -4.44 -34.31
CA ASP A 512 0.39 -4.05 -35.71
C ASP A 512 1.79 -3.91 -36.36
N GLN A 513 2.78 -3.37 -35.62
CA GLN A 513 4.16 -3.27 -36.08
C GLN A 513 4.88 -4.62 -36.18
N ASP A 514 4.57 -5.57 -35.31
CA ASP A 514 5.15 -6.91 -35.33
C ASP A 514 4.57 -7.72 -36.52
N GLU A 515 3.26 -7.60 -36.76
CA GLU A 515 2.59 -8.14 -37.94
C GLU A 515 3.17 -7.56 -39.24
N GLU A 516 3.39 -6.23 -39.30
CA GLU A 516 4.07 -5.59 -40.44
C GLU A 516 5.52 -6.08 -40.62
N LEU A 517 6.24 -6.38 -39.54
CA LEU A 517 7.61 -6.89 -39.58
C LEU A 517 7.65 -8.34 -40.08
N GLU A 518 6.71 -9.18 -39.65
CA GLU A 518 6.56 -10.55 -40.16
C GLU A 518 6.26 -10.57 -41.66
N GLU A 519 5.32 -9.73 -42.14
CA GLU A 519 5.04 -9.58 -43.58
C GLU A 519 6.29 -9.10 -44.37
N MET A 520 7.09 -8.21 -43.76
CA MET A 520 8.32 -7.72 -44.39
C MET A 520 9.41 -8.82 -44.46
N ILE A 521 9.48 -9.71 -43.46
CA ILE A 521 10.39 -10.87 -43.49
C ILE A 521 9.96 -11.85 -44.59
N GLU A 522 8.67 -12.19 -44.67
CA GLU A 522 8.15 -13.09 -45.71
C GLU A 522 8.41 -12.56 -47.14
N THR A 523 8.27 -11.23 -47.33
CA THR A 523 8.58 -10.59 -48.62
C THR A 523 10.07 -10.56 -48.92
N MET A 524 10.93 -10.38 -47.91
CA MET A 524 12.39 -10.50 -48.08
C MET A 524 12.81 -11.92 -48.46
N GLU A 525 12.27 -12.95 -47.81
CA GLU A 525 12.54 -14.35 -48.14
C GLU A 525 12.09 -14.70 -49.57
N SER A 526 10.93 -14.17 -49.97
CA SER A 526 10.43 -14.32 -51.35
C SER A 526 11.35 -13.64 -52.37
N LEU A 527 11.90 -12.46 -52.04
CA LEU A 527 12.85 -11.74 -52.90
C LEU A 527 14.19 -12.46 -53.02
N ASP A 528 14.70 -13.05 -51.95
CA ASP A 528 15.93 -13.84 -51.99
C ASP A 528 15.76 -15.10 -52.85
N CYS A 529 14.61 -15.77 -52.77
CA CYS A 529 14.28 -16.91 -53.65
C CYS A 529 14.25 -16.48 -55.13
N LEU A 530 13.60 -15.36 -55.45
CA LEU A 530 13.58 -14.81 -56.82
C LEU A 530 14.97 -14.41 -57.32
N LYS A 531 15.84 -13.92 -56.44
CA LYS A 531 17.22 -13.55 -56.77
C LYS A 531 18.07 -14.77 -57.10
N GLU A 532 17.89 -15.87 -56.37
CA GLU A 532 18.53 -17.16 -56.69
C GLU A 532 18.04 -17.70 -58.05
N GLU A 533 16.73 -17.64 -58.33
CA GLU A 533 16.18 -18.05 -59.63
C GLU A 533 16.74 -17.20 -60.79
N LEU A 534 16.89 -15.88 -60.57
CA LEU A 534 17.45 -14.97 -61.57
C LEU A 534 18.93 -15.28 -61.85
N SER A 535 19.71 -15.57 -60.80
CA SER A 535 21.11 -15.99 -60.92
C SER A 535 21.25 -17.27 -61.74
N VAL A 536 20.41 -18.27 -61.49
CA VAL A 536 20.40 -19.51 -62.27
C VAL A 536 19.99 -19.26 -63.73
N SER A 537 19.08 -18.30 -63.97
CA SER A 537 18.71 -17.91 -65.34
C SER A 537 19.83 -17.17 -66.07
N ASP A 538 20.61 -16.35 -65.37
CA ASP A 538 21.74 -15.60 -65.93
C ASP A 538 22.87 -16.55 -66.32
N GLU A 539 23.21 -17.53 -65.46
CA GLU A 539 24.17 -18.58 -65.77
C GLU A 539 23.76 -19.40 -67.00
N ARG A 540 22.46 -19.71 -67.14
CA ARG A 540 21.94 -20.41 -68.35
C ARG A 540 21.98 -19.55 -69.60
N LEU A 541 21.86 -18.23 -69.47
CA LEU A 541 21.99 -17.30 -70.60
C LEU A 541 23.45 -17.16 -71.02
N GLU A 542 24.39 -17.12 -70.07
CA GLU A 542 25.83 -17.17 -70.35
C GLU A 542 26.22 -18.48 -71.03
N GLU A 543 25.76 -19.63 -70.52
CA GLU A 543 26.00 -20.93 -71.17
C GLU A 543 25.47 -20.98 -72.61
N MET A 544 24.25 -20.47 -72.85
CA MET A 544 23.72 -20.38 -74.21
C MET A 544 24.53 -19.41 -75.09
N ALA A 545 24.97 -18.28 -74.54
CA ALA A 545 25.78 -17.32 -75.29
C ALA A 545 27.15 -17.91 -75.68
N ASP A 546 27.76 -18.68 -74.78
CA ASP A 546 28.99 -19.43 -75.05
C ASP A 546 28.77 -20.54 -76.08
N GLU A 547 27.66 -21.29 -76.00
CA GLU A 547 27.30 -22.27 -77.04
C GLU A 547 27.12 -21.61 -78.42
N TYR A 548 26.43 -20.48 -78.50
CA TYR A 548 26.26 -19.72 -79.75
C TYR A 548 27.59 -19.17 -80.26
N THR A 549 28.46 -18.71 -79.38
CA THR A 549 29.80 -18.20 -79.73
C THR A 549 30.68 -19.33 -80.26
N ASN A 550 30.69 -20.48 -79.61
CA ASN A 550 31.40 -21.68 -80.07
C ASN A 550 30.84 -22.24 -81.39
N LEU A 551 29.55 -22.04 -81.69
CA LEU A 551 28.96 -22.39 -82.98
C LEU A 551 29.35 -21.40 -84.10
N MET A 552 29.52 -20.12 -83.74
CA MET A 552 29.90 -19.04 -84.65
C MET A 552 31.40 -19.00 -84.96
N ASP A 553 32.27 -19.38 -84.02
CA ASP A 553 33.72 -19.32 -84.17
C ASP A 553 34.25 -20.09 -85.40
N PRO A 554 33.79 -21.32 -85.70
CA PRO A 554 34.18 -22.02 -86.93
C PRO A 554 33.69 -21.31 -88.20
N MET A 555 32.56 -20.62 -88.15
CA MET A 555 32.04 -19.85 -89.28
C MET A 555 32.84 -18.55 -89.50
N LEU A 556 33.30 -17.92 -88.42
CA LEU A 556 34.18 -16.76 -88.46
C LEU A 556 35.60 -17.14 -88.91
N GLU A 557 36.14 -18.28 -88.46
CA GLU A 557 37.39 -18.84 -88.99
C GLU A 557 37.28 -19.18 -90.48
N PHE A 558 36.16 -19.77 -90.92
CA PHE A 558 35.91 -20.04 -92.33
C PHE A 558 35.86 -18.75 -93.16
N LEU A 559 35.18 -17.70 -92.66
CA LEU A 559 35.15 -16.39 -93.31
C LEU A 559 36.54 -15.74 -93.34
N ALA A 560 37.32 -15.83 -92.26
CA ALA A 560 38.69 -15.33 -92.20
C ALA A 560 39.63 -16.08 -93.17
N LEU A 561 39.46 -17.40 -93.35
CA LEU A 561 40.16 -18.20 -94.36
C LEU A 561 39.79 -17.81 -95.80
N VAL A 562 38.53 -17.46 -96.03
CA VAL A 562 38.06 -16.95 -97.33
C VAL A 562 38.60 -15.55 -97.60
N GLU A 563 38.75 -14.70 -96.58
CA GLU A 563 39.28 -13.34 -96.71
C GLU A 563 40.82 -13.28 -96.75
N SER A 564 41.55 -14.21 -96.11
CA SER A 564 43.03 -14.24 -96.11
C SER A 564 43.63 -14.80 -97.41
N GLY A 565 42.83 -15.44 -98.27
CA GLY A 565 43.27 -15.95 -99.57
C GLY A 565 44.12 -17.23 -99.51
N ASP A 566 44.17 -17.92 -98.36
CA ASP A 566 44.96 -19.14 -98.15
C ASP A 566 44.22 -20.46 -98.50
N LEU A 567 43.11 -20.37 -99.24
CA LEU A 567 42.30 -21.53 -99.66
C LEU A 567 42.80 -22.19 -100.96
N ASP A 568 43.99 -21.83 -101.45
CA ASP A 568 44.57 -22.37 -102.69
C ASP A 568 45.48 -23.60 -102.50
N ASP A 569 45.67 -24.14 -101.29
CA ASP A 569 46.56 -25.30 -101.06
C ASP A 569 45.92 -26.52 -100.35
N TRP A 570 44.59 -26.61 -100.25
CA TRP A 570 43.89 -27.84 -99.82
C TRP A 570 42.83 -28.29 -100.84
N VAL A 571 43.31 -28.72 -102.02
CA VAL A 571 42.64 -29.68 -102.90
C VAL A 571 43.58 -30.86 -103.11
N VAL A 572 43.42 -31.91 -102.28
CA VAL A 572 43.45 -33.34 -102.67
C VAL A 572 42.56 -34.12 -101.71
#